data_AF-A0A397BQE9-F1
#
_entry.id   AF-A0A397BQE9-F1
#
_cell.length_a   1.000
_cell.length_b   1.000
_cell.length_c   1.000
_cell.angle_alpha   90.00
_cell.angle_beta   90.00
_cell.angle_gamma   90.00
#
_symmetry.space_group_name_H-M   'P 1'
#
loop_
_entity.id
_entity.type
_entity.pdbx_description
1 polymer ?
#
loop_
_entity_poly.entity_id
_entity_poly.type
_entity_poly.pdbx_seq_one_letter_code
_entity_poly.pdbx_strand_id
1 'polypeptide(L)'
;MQFVQEETKETIYKIIMIGSAGVGKTNLIAVGARGQSYNDKSPATLNPEFATGTYAPLKIKRPDWKAGDAHQYITAHIWDTAGQERYQAISSSHYRRVNGAILVYDVTNKNTFKEVYPGVTSGGLSWLRALKQNSDPELLGGVLLVENKSDKIDKEQPRPPAYVQENEVTKLLMDVVYRDPVEGVGWLHDGKSDKVNPYRLANSMLYAKASALTNECELFEMNEVKVATVNEMFHKHTDVMAYEKTDAVTTVTKAIEALVLRIYERSKDMRAGGTKVKGKPFKLVKAPVVAPTSADQCC
;
A
#
# COMPACT_ATOMS: atom_id res chain seq x y z
N MET A 1 8.45 40.22 23.85
CA MET A 1 8.61 38.79 23.51
C MET A 1 7.50 38.44 22.54
N GLN A 2 7.83 38.29 21.25
CA GLN A 2 6.88 37.86 20.23
C GLN A 2 6.80 36.34 20.34
N PHE A 3 5.65 35.80 20.74
CA PHE A 3 5.39 34.37 20.65
C PHE A 3 5.35 34.02 19.17
N VAL A 4 6.41 33.40 18.66
CA VAL A 4 6.33 32.69 17.39
C VAL A 4 5.48 31.45 17.66
N GLN A 5 4.18 31.53 17.38
CA GLN A 5 3.40 30.32 17.17
C GLN A 5 4.03 29.64 15.95
N GLU A 6 4.74 28.52 16.15
CA GLU A 6 4.98 27.59 15.05
C GLU A 6 3.60 27.16 14.54
N GLU A 7 3.17 27.74 13.42
CA GLU A 7 2.09 27.19 12.62
C GLU A 7 2.51 25.78 12.19
N THR A 8 2.18 24.79 13.02
CA THR A 8 2.34 23.39 12.66
C THR A 8 1.39 23.15 11.50
N LYS A 9 1.93 23.12 10.29
CA LYS A 9 1.14 22.94 9.07
C LYS A 9 0.60 21.51 9.05
N GLU A 10 -0.71 21.35 8.86
CA GLU A 10 -1.32 20.04 8.64
C GLU A 10 -0.63 19.37 7.45
N THR A 11 -0.01 18.21 7.69
CA THR A 11 0.70 17.47 6.63
C THR A 11 -0.31 16.61 5.89
N ILE A 12 -0.52 16.93 4.61
CA ILE A 12 -1.39 16.18 3.71
C ILE A 12 -0.53 15.22 2.89
N TYR A 13 -0.83 13.92 2.95
CA TYR A 13 -0.19 12.92 2.12
C TYR A 13 -0.91 12.73 0.79
N LYS A 14 -0.19 12.85 -0.31
CA LYS A 14 -0.70 12.58 -1.65
C LYS A 14 -0.51 11.11 -1.99
N ILE A 15 -1.58 10.37 -2.25
CA ILE A 15 -1.54 8.99 -2.71
C ILE A 15 -2.09 8.91 -4.12
N ILE A 16 -1.37 8.29 -5.04
CA ILE A 16 -1.85 8.04 -6.40
C ILE A 16 -2.37 6.62 -6.51
N MET A 17 -3.54 6.43 -7.11
CA MET A 17 -4.04 5.09 -7.47
C MET A 17 -3.85 4.89 -8.97
N ILE A 18 -3.14 3.84 -9.40
CA ILE A 18 -2.80 3.54 -10.79
C ILE A 18 -3.12 2.09 -11.15
N GLY A 19 -3.40 1.82 -12.42
CA GLY A 19 -3.79 0.50 -12.91
C GLY A 19 -4.65 0.60 -14.16
N SER A 20 -4.87 -0.50 -14.86
CA SER A 20 -5.62 -0.51 -16.13
C SER A 20 -7.06 -0.01 -15.99
N ALA A 21 -7.69 0.34 -17.10
CA ALA A 21 -9.12 0.67 -17.13
C ALA A 21 -9.94 -0.57 -16.72
N GLY A 22 -11.03 -0.35 -15.97
CA GLY A 22 -11.94 -1.43 -15.57
C GLY A 22 -11.45 -2.34 -14.42
N VAL A 23 -10.25 -2.10 -13.86
CA VAL A 23 -9.76 -2.86 -12.70
C VAL A 23 -10.51 -2.54 -11.40
N GLY A 24 -11.27 -1.44 -11.36
CA GLY A 24 -12.13 -1.06 -10.21
C GLY A 24 -11.57 0.00 -9.27
N LYS A 25 -10.60 0.82 -9.71
CA LYS A 25 -10.01 1.93 -8.92
C LYS A 25 -11.06 2.86 -8.29
N THR A 26 -11.98 3.38 -9.10
CA THR A 26 -13.04 4.29 -8.64
C THR A 26 -13.94 3.65 -7.58
N ASN A 27 -14.32 2.38 -7.76
CA ASN A 27 -15.12 1.64 -6.77
C ASN A 27 -14.35 1.35 -5.47
N LEU A 28 -13.05 1.04 -5.56
CA LEU A 28 -12.19 0.91 -4.36
C LEU A 28 -12.10 2.21 -3.57
N ILE A 29 -12.02 3.36 -4.24
CA ILE A 29 -12.01 4.68 -3.56
C ILE A 29 -13.39 4.99 -2.97
N ALA A 30 -14.46 4.74 -3.72
CA ALA A 30 -15.84 4.96 -3.26
C ALA A 30 -16.13 4.16 -1.99
N VAL A 31 -15.85 2.86 -2.00
CA VAL A 31 -16.12 1.96 -0.88
C VAL A 31 -15.11 2.16 0.25
N GLY A 32 -13.82 2.14 -0.08
CA GLY A 32 -12.73 2.15 0.90
C GLY A 32 -12.48 3.51 1.55
N ALA A 33 -12.58 4.61 0.81
CA ALA A 33 -12.24 5.94 1.33
C ALA A 33 -13.45 6.83 1.61
N ARG A 34 -14.60 6.58 0.97
CA ARG A 34 -15.80 7.43 1.09
C ARG A 34 -16.98 6.74 1.79
N GLY A 35 -16.87 5.44 2.08
CA GLY A 35 -17.95 4.65 2.64
C GLY A 35 -19.20 4.58 1.75
N GLN A 36 -19.02 4.76 0.44
CA GLN A 36 -20.11 4.67 -0.55
C GLN A 36 -20.32 3.20 -0.95
N SER A 37 -21.53 2.88 -1.41
CA SER A 37 -21.82 1.56 -1.96
C SER A 37 -21.11 1.34 -3.30
N TYR A 38 -20.78 0.08 -3.60
CA TYR A 38 -20.28 -0.33 -4.90
C TYR A 38 -21.25 0.07 -6.04
N ASN A 39 -20.71 0.59 -7.15
CA ASN A 39 -21.50 0.93 -8.32
C ASN A 39 -20.99 0.16 -9.55
N ASP A 40 -21.79 -0.81 -10.01
CA ASP A 40 -21.46 -1.63 -11.18
C ASP A 40 -21.47 -0.84 -12.50
N LYS A 41 -22.25 0.25 -12.53
CA LYS A 41 -22.37 1.16 -13.68
C LYS A 41 -21.48 2.38 -13.53
N SER A 42 -20.40 2.29 -12.75
CA SER A 42 -19.44 3.39 -12.62
C SER A 42 -18.95 3.79 -14.01
N PRO A 43 -19.16 5.05 -14.46
CA PRO A 43 -18.73 5.47 -15.78
C PRO A 43 -17.21 5.37 -15.90
N ALA A 44 -16.71 5.17 -17.11
CA ALA A 44 -15.27 5.28 -17.35
C ALA A 44 -14.80 6.68 -16.92
N THR A 45 -13.65 6.75 -16.25
CA THR A 45 -13.03 8.02 -15.89
C THR A 45 -12.53 8.68 -17.19
N LEU A 46 -13.30 9.61 -17.75
CA LEU A 46 -13.10 10.09 -19.13
C LEU A 46 -12.15 11.29 -19.27
N ASN A 47 -11.73 11.97 -18.20
CA ASN A 47 -10.91 13.18 -18.31
C ASN A 47 -9.88 13.33 -17.18
N PRO A 48 -8.57 13.30 -17.44
CA PRO A 48 -7.52 13.59 -16.46
C PRO A 48 -7.26 15.09 -16.22
N GLU A 49 -7.49 15.95 -17.23
CA GLU A 49 -6.98 17.34 -17.20
C GLU A 49 -7.93 18.36 -16.55
N PHE A 50 -9.22 18.05 -16.44
CA PHE A 50 -10.24 18.94 -15.84
C PHE A 50 -11.19 18.25 -14.85
N ALA A 51 -11.13 16.92 -14.71
CA ALA A 51 -11.67 16.32 -13.51
C ALA A 51 -10.67 16.64 -12.40
N THR A 52 -11.06 17.51 -11.48
CA THR A 52 -10.56 17.51 -10.12
C THR A 52 -10.42 16.05 -9.67
N GLY A 53 -9.22 15.48 -9.81
CA GLY A 53 -8.97 14.05 -9.63
C GLY A 53 -9.68 13.62 -8.37
N THR A 54 -10.67 12.72 -8.50
CA THR A 54 -11.72 12.49 -7.52
C THR A 54 -11.13 12.39 -6.10
N TYR A 55 -11.09 13.53 -5.40
CA TYR A 55 -10.35 13.65 -4.15
C TYR A 55 -11.17 12.93 -3.09
N ALA A 56 -10.62 11.86 -2.55
CA ALA A 56 -11.14 11.28 -1.32
C ALA A 56 -10.20 11.73 -0.19
N PRO A 57 -10.53 12.80 0.55
CA PRO A 57 -9.81 13.11 1.77
C PRO A 57 -10.13 12.02 2.80
N LEU A 58 -9.11 11.27 3.20
CA LEU A 58 -9.19 10.30 4.28
C LEU A 58 -8.52 10.90 5.52
N LYS A 59 -9.26 10.94 6.63
CA LYS A 59 -8.76 11.40 7.93
C LYS A 59 -8.58 10.22 8.86
N ILE A 60 -7.36 9.99 9.31
CA ILE A 60 -6.99 8.84 10.15
C ILE A 60 -6.46 9.36 11.47
N LYS A 61 -6.96 8.85 12.59
CA LYS A 61 -6.46 9.26 13.89
C LYS A 61 -4.99 8.88 14.03
N ARG A 62 -4.16 9.83 14.45
CA ARG A 62 -2.73 9.58 14.69
C ARG A 62 -2.55 8.58 15.83
N PRO A 63 -1.74 7.53 15.67
CA PRO A 63 -1.52 6.52 16.71
C PRO A 63 -0.75 7.09 17.91
N ASP A 64 0.08 8.11 17.70
CA ASP A 64 0.93 8.75 18.71
C ASP A 64 0.34 10.04 19.29
N TRP A 65 -0.88 10.44 18.90
CA TRP A 65 -1.46 11.69 19.34
C TRP A 65 -1.82 11.67 20.83
N LYS A 66 -1.45 12.74 21.53
CA LYS A 66 -1.79 12.97 22.94
C LYS A 66 -2.73 14.17 23.09
N ALA A 67 -3.55 14.16 24.13
CA ALA A 67 -4.38 15.31 24.48
C ALA A 67 -3.48 16.54 24.70
N GLY A 68 -3.75 17.61 23.95
CA GLY A 68 -2.91 18.82 23.92
C GLY A 68 -2.01 18.94 22.69
N ASP A 69 -1.80 17.85 21.92
CA ASP A 69 -1.08 17.93 20.64
C ASP A 69 -1.96 18.55 19.56
N ALA A 70 -1.36 19.43 18.75
CA ALA A 70 -1.98 19.93 17.53
C ALA A 70 -2.16 18.78 16.51
N HIS A 71 -3.23 18.87 15.70
CA HIS A 71 -3.57 17.96 14.61
C HIS A 71 -3.72 16.49 15.04
N GLN A 72 -4.94 16.14 15.46
CA GLN A 72 -5.32 14.78 15.86
C GLN A 72 -5.31 13.76 14.72
N TYR A 73 -5.51 14.24 13.49
CA TYR A 73 -5.68 13.38 12.32
C TYR A 73 -4.54 13.54 11.32
N ILE A 74 -4.24 12.45 10.63
CA ILE A 74 -3.46 12.40 9.40
C ILE A 74 -4.46 12.57 8.26
N THR A 75 -4.18 13.48 7.34
CA THR A 75 -5.00 13.67 6.14
C THR A 75 -4.27 13.10 4.93
N ALA A 76 -4.95 12.23 4.18
CA ALA A 76 -4.46 11.69 2.92
C ALA A 76 -5.43 12.02 1.78
N HIS A 77 -4.90 12.44 0.64
CA HIS A 77 -5.64 12.67 -0.59
C HIS A 77 -5.32 11.56 -1.59
N ILE A 78 -6.32 10.76 -1.91
CA ILE A 78 -6.21 9.69 -2.90
C ILE A 78 -6.64 10.24 -4.26
N TRP A 79 -5.75 10.13 -5.23
CA TRP A 79 -5.97 10.55 -6.61
C TRP A 79 -6.38 9.34 -7.44
N ASP A 80 -7.63 9.34 -7.90
CA ASP A 80 -8.10 8.37 -8.90
C ASP A 80 -7.56 8.77 -10.27
N THR A 81 -6.96 7.81 -10.98
CA THR A 81 -6.45 8.00 -12.35
C THR A 81 -7.32 7.27 -13.35
N ALA A 82 -7.49 7.85 -14.53
CA ALA A 82 -8.23 7.21 -15.61
C ALA A 82 -7.37 6.12 -16.23
N GLY A 83 -7.68 4.83 -15.99
CA GLY A 83 -6.87 3.65 -16.36
C GLY A 83 -6.53 3.43 -17.85
N GLN A 84 -6.85 4.39 -18.71
CA GLN A 84 -6.46 4.47 -20.13
C GLN A 84 -5.26 5.40 -20.36
N GLU A 85 -4.78 6.07 -19.31
CA GLU A 85 -3.64 6.99 -19.24
C GLU A 85 -2.28 6.33 -19.56
N ARG A 86 -2.25 5.05 -19.91
CA ARG A 86 -1.06 4.41 -20.50
C ARG A 86 -0.70 5.00 -21.87
N TYR A 87 -1.70 5.42 -22.64
CA TYR A 87 -1.52 5.88 -24.03
C TYR A 87 -1.35 7.39 -24.16
N GLN A 88 -1.82 8.15 -23.18
CA GLN A 88 -1.51 9.55 -23.03
C GLN A 88 -0.52 9.61 -21.89
N ALA A 89 0.75 9.96 -22.16
CA ALA A 89 1.75 10.18 -21.11
C ALA A 89 1.05 10.82 -19.91
N ILE A 90 0.88 10.07 -18.81
CA ILE A 90 0.41 10.67 -17.57
C ILE A 90 1.25 11.92 -17.44
N SER A 91 0.61 13.10 -17.48
CA SER A 91 1.36 14.33 -17.27
C SER A 91 2.13 14.08 -16.00
N SER A 92 3.46 14.05 -16.10
CA SER A 92 4.38 13.62 -15.03
C SER A 92 4.10 14.37 -13.71
N SER A 93 3.41 15.50 -13.81
CA SER A 93 2.71 16.23 -12.75
C SER A 93 1.90 15.37 -11.76
N HIS A 94 1.18 14.31 -12.20
CA HIS A 94 0.37 13.49 -11.29
C HIS A 94 1.24 12.67 -10.33
N TYR A 95 2.37 12.15 -10.81
CA TYR A 95 3.36 11.42 -10.00
C TYR A 95 4.22 12.35 -9.14
N ARG A 96 4.31 13.63 -9.49
CA ARG A 96 5.10 14.59 -8.74
C ARG A 96 4.58 14.72 -7.30
N ARG A 97 5.51 14.65 -6.34
CA ARG A 97 5.27 14.80 -4.90
C ARG A 97 4.24 13.79 -4.33
N VAL A 98 4.09 12.62 -4.94
CA VAL A 98 3.31 11.54 -4.33
C VAL A 98 4.06 11.01 -3.11
N ASN A 99 3.34 10.81 -2.01
CA ASN A 99 3.85 10.20 -0.79
C ASN A 99 3.62 8.68 -0.77
N GLY A 100 2.72 8.18 -1.60
CA GLY A 100 2.48 6.75 -1.75
C GLY A 100 1.72 6.42 -3.02
N ALA A 101 1.65 5.12 -3.32
CA ALA A 101 0.95 4.62 -4.49
C ALA A 101 0.12 3.38 -4.17
N ILE A 102 -1.04 3.27 -4.82
CA ILE A 102 -1.88 2.07 -4.84
C ILE A 102 -1.90 1.56 -6.28
N LEU A 103 -1.31 0.38 -6.53
CA LEU A 103 -1.35 -0.28 -7.82
C LEU A 103 -2.48 -1.31 -7.81
N VAL A 104 -3.41 -1.22 -8.75
CA VAL A 104 -4.59 -2.09 -8.80
C VAL A 104 -4.57 -2.92 -10.08
N TYR A 105 -4.81 -4.22 -9.93
CA TYR A 105 -5.10 -5.12 -11.05
C TYR A 105 -6.38 -5.92 -10.78
N ASP A 106 -6.96 -6.47 -11.85
CA ASP A 106 -8.12 -7.37 -11.79
C ASP A 106 -7.61 -8.81 -11.79
N VAL A 107 -7.91 -9.58 -10.73
CA VAL A 107 -7.45 -10.98 -10.63
C VAL A 107 -7.95 -11.85 -11.78
N THR A 108 -9.09 -11.51 -12.36
CA THR A 108 -9.68 -12.27 -13.47
C THR A 108 -9.06 -11.97 -14.83
N ASN A 109 -8.18 -10.96 -14.90
CA ASN A 109 -7.57 -10.52 -16.15
C ASN A 109 -6.04 -10.37 -16.00
N LYS A 110 -5.31 -11.42 -16.42
CA LYS A 110 -3.84 -11.45 -16.42
C LYS A 110 -3.16 -10.29 -17.10
N ASN A 111 -3.78 -9.71 -18.14
CA ASN A 111 -3.15 -8.59 -18.83
C ASN A 111 -3.00 -7.41 -17.87
N THR A 112 -4.02 -7.10 -17.05
CA THR A 112 -3.96 -6.00 -16.08
C THR A 112 -2.85 -6.18 -15.04
N PHE A 113 -2.48 -7.41 -14.70
CA PHE A 113 -1.33 -7.70 -13.84
C PHE A 113 0.01 -7.54 -14.58
N LYS A 114 0.11 -8.05 -15.82
CA LYS A 114 1.30 -7.82 -16.68
C LYS A 114 1.54 -6.34 -16.93
N GLU A 115 0.47 -5.54 -16.95
CA GLU A 115 0.52 -4.09 -17.05
C GLU A 115 1.14 -3.42 -15.81
N VAL A 116 0.94 -3.98 -14.63
CA VAL A 116 1.62 -3.57 -13.39
C VAL A 116 3.08 -4.00 -13.42
N TYR A 117 3.34 -5.26 -13.77
CA TYR A 117 4.65 -5.89 -13.77
C TYR A 117 4.77 -6.93 -14.90
N PRO A 118 5.46 -6.59 -16.00
CA PRO A 118 5.60 -7.50 -17.14
C PRO A 118 6.76 -8.49 -16.98
N GLY A 119 7.31 -8.62 -15.78
CA GLY A 119 8.55 -9.37 -15.54
C GLY A 119 9.82 -8.59 -15.88
N VAL A 120 10.95 -9.30 -15.85
CA VAL A 120 12.29 -8.74 -16.08
C VAL A 120 12.65 -8.66 -17.57
N THR A 121 12.01 -9.48 -18.40
CA THR A 121 12.35 -9.66 -19.82
C THR A 121 11.68 -8.67 -20.77
N SER A 122 10.78 -7.81 -20.28
CA SER A 122 9.99 -6.92 -21.13
C SER A 122 10.44 -5.46 -20.95
N GLY A 123 11.08 -4.90 -21.99
CA GLY A 123 11.37 -3.46 -22.10
C GLY A 123 10.12 -2.57 -22.20
N GLY A 124 8.92 -3.15 -22.18
CA GLY A 124 7.63 -2.45 -22.32
C GLY A 124 7.23 -1.66 -21.08
N LEU A 125 6.36 -0.66 -21.28
CA LEU A 125 5.81 0.21 -20.23
C LEU A 125 5.09 -0.59 -19.14
N SER A 126 5.38 -0.27 -17.87
CA SER A 126 4.68 -0.83 -16.72
C SER A 126 4.36 0.25 -15.69
N TRP A 127 3.29 0.04 -14.92
CA TRP A 127 2.89 0.99 -13.87
C TRP A 127 3.97 1.15 -12.79
N LEU A 128 4.66 0.06 -12.42
CA LEU A 128 5.77 0.13 -11.47
C LEU A 128 6.96 0.93 -12.01
N ARG A 129 7.28 0.78 -13.30
CA ARG A 129 8.38 1.53 -13.92
C ARG A 129 8.02 3.02 -14.05
N ALA A 130 6.79 3.33 -14.44
CA ALA A 130 6.30 4.71 -14.49
C ALA A 130 6.36 5.37 -13.11
N LEU A 131 5.93 4.66 -12.06
CA LEU A 131 6.04 5.14 -10.67
C LEU A 131 7.50 5.41 -10.30
N LYS A 132 8.42 4.47 -10.56
CA LYS A 132 9.87 4.63 -10.31
C LYS A 132 10.43 5.89 -10.98
N GLN A 133 10.10 6.11 -12.25
CA GLN A 133 10.71 7.16 -13.07
C GLN A 133 10.17 8.56 -12.77
N ASN A 134 8.95 8.66 -12.26
CA ASN A 134 8.25 9.95 -12.12
C ASN A 134 7.97 10.36 -10.66
N SER A 135 8.12 9.45 -9.69
CA SER A 135 7.98 9.77 -8.28
C SER A 135 9.32 10.18 -7.67
N ASP A 136 9.25 10.96 -6.60
CA ASP A 136 10.41 11.36 -5.81
C ASP A 136 10.73 10.23 -4.80
N PRO A 137 11.90 9.58 -4.88
CA PRO A 137 12.26 8.48 -3.98
C PRO A 137 12.30 8.88 -2.49
N GLU A 138 12.59 10.15 -2.19
CA GLU A 138 12.62 10.65 -0.81
C GLU A 138 11.20 10.86 -0.26
N LEU A 139 10.22 11.09 -1.13
CA LEU A 139 8.82 11.31 -0.73
C LEU A 139 7.99 10.04 -0.76
N LEU A 140 8.29 9.08 -1.66
CA LEU A 140 7.52 7.85 -1.82
C LEU A 140 7.71 6.91 -0.61
N GLY A 141 6.85 7.07 0.39
CA GLY A 141 6.91 6.39 1.68
C GLY A 141 6.33 4.97 1.68
N GLY A 142 5.45 4.63 0.74
CA GLY A 142 4.81 3.31 0.73
C GLY A 142 4.09 3.00 -0.58
N VAL A 143 4.04 1.71 -0.90
CA VAL A 143 3.37 1.20 -2.10
C VAL A 143 2.50 0.02 -1.72
N LEU A 144 1.24 0.04 -2.15
CA LEU A 144 0.26 -1.03 -1.95
C LEU A 144 -0.12 -1.62 -3.30
N LEU A 145 0.14 -2.91 -3.50
CA LEU A 145 -0.40 -3.68 -4.61
C LEU A 145 -1.76 -4.27 -4.19
N VAL A 146 -2.79 -4.05 -5.01
CA VAL A 146 -4.16 -4.52 -4.78
C VAL A 146 -4.56 -5.48 -5.89
N GLU A 147 -4.76 -6.75 -5.50
CA GLU A 147 -5.50 -7.75 -6.27
C GLU A 147 -6.99 -7.48 -6.07
N ASN A 148 -7.63 -6.82 -7.02
CA ASN A 148 -9.06 -6.53 -6.92
C ASN A 148 -9.92 -7.62 -7.55
N LYS A 149 -11.22 -7.60 -7.20
CA LYS A 149 -12.25 -8.57 -7.61
C LYS A 149 -12.00 -9.97 -7.04
N SER A 150 -11.44 -10.03 -5.83
CA SER A 150 -11.18 -11.29 -5.12
C SER A 150 -12.46 -12.08 -4.81
N ASP A 151 -13.63 -11.44 -4.84
CA ASP A 151 -14.95 -12.08 -4.76
C ASP A 151 -15.18 -13.10 -5.89
N LYS A 152 -14.44 -13.01 -6.98
CA LYS A 152 -14.51 -13.96 -8.10
C LYS A 152 -13.59 -15.17 -7.93
N ILE A 153 -12.81 -15.23 -6.86
CA ILE A 153 -11.93 -16.35 -6.55
C ILE A 153 -12.69 -17.28 -5.60
N ASP A 154 -12.89 -18.52 -6.03
CA ASP A 154 -13.26 -19.58 -5.10
C ASP A 154 -12.02 -19.98 -4.29
N LYS A 155 -12.07 -19.82 -2.96
CA LYS A 155 -10.94 -20.15 -2.07
C LYS A 155 -10.75 -21.67 -1.90
N GLU A 156 -11.76 -22.47 -2.22
CA GLU A 156 -11.74 -23.93 -2.09
C GLU A 156 -11.21 -24.63 -3.35
N GLN A 157 -11.10 -23.90 -4.47
CA GLN A 157 -10.66 -24.43 -5.75
C GLN A 157 -9.38 -23.77 -6.27
N PRO A 158 -8.59 -24.47 -7.10
CA PRO A 158 -7.49 -23.84 -7.82
C PRO A 158 -7.99 -22.69 -8.69
N ARG A 159 -7.23 -21.58 -8.73
CA ARG A 159 -7.57 -20.43 -9.58
C ARG A 159 -7.59 -20.86 -11.07
N PRO A 160 -8.58 -20.42 -11.85
CA PRO A 160 -8.60 -20.67 -13.29
C PRO A 160 -7.29 -20.21 -13.96
N PRO A 161 -6.74 -20.93 -14.97
CA PRO A 161 -5.49 -20.54 -15.61
C PRO A 161 -5.48 -19.15 -16.26
N ALA A 162 -6.67 -18.63 -16.61
CA ALA A 162 -6.87 -17.29 -17.14
C ALA A 162 -6.73 -16.18 -16.08
N TYR A 163 -6.86 -16.52 -14.79
CA TYR A 163 -6.73 -15.59 -13.67
C TYR A 163 -5.28 -15.47 -13.25
N VAL A 164 -4.92 -14.36 -12.62
CA VAL A 164 -3.59 -14.14 -12.05
C VAL A 164 -3.32 -15.18 -10.96
N GLN A 165 -2.21 -15.90 -11.08
CA GLN A 165 -1.85 -16.97 -10.16
C GLN A 165 -1.04 -16.43 -8.97
N GLU A 166 -1.16 -17.06 -7.80
CA GLU A 166 -0.48 -16.59 -6.58
C GLU A 166 1.04 -16.56 -6.71
N ASN A 167 1.62 -17.56 -7.37
CA ASN A 167 3.06 -17.62 -7.63
C ASN A 167 3.56 -16.48 -8.52
N GLU A 168 2.74 -15.98 -9.46
CA GLU A 168 3.07 -14.80 -10.28
C GLU A 168 3.17 -13.54 -9.40
N VAL A 169 2.25 -13.40 -8.43
CA VAL A 169 2.23 -12.30 -7.47
C VAL A 169 3.40 -12.40 -6.49
N THR A 170 3.64 -13.58 -5.91
CA THR A 170 4.77 -13.82 -5.00
C THR A 170 6.09 -13.49 -5.70
N LYS A 171 6.25 -13.89 -6.97
CA LYS A 171 7.44 -13.56 -7.74
C LYS A 171 7.63 -12.04 -7.88
N LEU A 172 6.58 -11.29 -8.20
CA LEU A 172 6.62 -9.82 -8.23
C LEU A 172 7.07 -9.24 -6.89
N LEU A 173 6.42 -9.65 -5.80
CA LEU A 173 6.70 -9.13 -4.46
C LEU A 173 8.15 -9.38 -4.06
N MET A 174 8.67 -10.56 -4.35
CA MET A 174 10.08 -10.89 -4.12
C MET A 174 11.00 -10.11 -5.06
N ASP A 175 10.67 -9.98 -6.34
CA ASP A 175 11.51 -9.24 -7.29
C ASP A 175 11.60 -7.74 -6.91
N VAL A 176 10.54 -7.14 -6.35
CA VAL A 176 10.56 -5.75 -5.84
C VAL A 176 11.44 -5.57 -4.60
N VAL A 177 11.74 -6.65 -3.88
CA VAL A 177 12.48 -6.64 -2.60
C VAL A 177 13.89 -7.24 -2.68
N TYR A 178 14.17 -8.03 -3.71
CA TYR A 178 15.42 -8.79 -3.78
C TYR A 178 16.20 -8.56 -5.07
N ARG A 179 15.60 -7.99 -6.12
CA ARG A 179 16.34 -7.67 -7.35
C ARG A 179 17.21 -6.45 -7.17
N ASP A 180 18.16 -6.30 -8.07
CA ASP A 180 18.99 -5.12 -8.16
C ASP A 180 18.16 -3.86 -8.52
N PRO A 181 18.33 -2.72 -7.82
CA PRO A 181 17.69 -1.44 -8.12
C PRO A 181 18.01 -0.87 -9.50
N VAL A 182 19.21 -1.10 -10.03
CA VAL A 182 19.70 -0.60 -11.32
C VAL A 182 19.15 -1.46 -12.46
N GLU A 183 19.19 -2.79 -12.31
CA GLU A 183 18.77 -3.73 -13.35
C GLU A 183 17.28 -4.13 -13.28
N GLY A 184 16.57 -3.74 -12.21
CA GLY A 184 15.22 -4.23 -11.96
C GLY A 184 14.30 -3.29 -11.17
N VAL A 185 13.33 -3.91 -10.50
CA VAL A 185 12.29 -3.24 -9.69
C VAL A 185 12.65 -3.15 -8.20
N GLY A 186 13.88 -3.53 -7.83
CA GLY A 186 14.39 -3.51 -6.44
C GLY A 186 14.72 -2.14 -5.86
N TRP A 187 14.31 -1.06 -6.52
CA TRP A 187 14.61 0.32 -6.12
C TRP A 187 13.84 0.79 -4.88
N LEU A 188 13.01 -0.07 -4.30
CA LEU A 188 12.47 0.25 -2.99
C LEU A 188 13.56 0.16 -1.91
N HIS A 189 14.66 -0.61 -2.04
CA HIS A 189 15.71 -0.68 -1.01
C HIS A 189 17.14 -0.50 -1.55
N ASP A 190 17.89 0.46 -0.98
CA ASP A 190 19.30 0.71 -1.33
C ASP A 190 20.26 0.42 -0.15
N GLY A 191 19.95 -0.60 0.66
CA GLY A 191 20.72 -0.96 1.85
C GLY A 191 22.04 -1.70 1.54
N LYS A 192 23.09 -1.45 2.35
CA LYS A 192 24.32 -2.27 2.35
C LYS A 192 24.02 -3.70 2.84
N SER A 193 24.73 -4.71 2.31
CA SER A 193 24.51 -6.16 2.51
C SER A 193 24.32 -6.60 3.97
N ASP A 194 25.00 -5.96 4.91
CA ASP A 194 24.97 -6.21 6.36
C ASP A 194 23.74 -5.62 7.08
N LYS A 195 22.99 -4.72 6.43
CA LYS A 195 21.82 -4.05 6.98
C LYS A 195 20.55 -4.22 6.14
N VAL A 196 20.59 -5.07 5.11
CA VAL A 196 19.55 -5.13 4.07
C VAL A 196 18.19 -5.56 4.61
N ASN A 197 18.12 -6.49 5.57
CA ASN A 197 16.84 -7.01 6.06
C ASN A 197 15.92 -5.92 6.64
N PRO A 198 16.40 -5.04 7.54
CA PRO A 198 15.63 -3.86 7.94
C PRO A 198 15.14 -2.99 6.77
N TYR A 199 15.97 -2.74 5.75
CA TYR A 199 15.55 -1.92 4.59
C TYR A 199 14.52 -2.63 3.72
N ARG A 200 14.69 -3.94 3.51
CA ARG A 200 13.73 -4.78 2.80
C ARG A 200 12.37 -4.71 3.49
N LEU A 201 12.32 -4.85 4.82
CA LEU A 201 11.08 -4.72 5.59
C LEU A 201 10.45 -3.32 5.42
N ALA A 202 11.23 -2.26 5.71
CA ALA A 202 10.76 -0.88 5.67
C ALA A 202 10.22 -0.45 4.30
N ASN A 203 10.84 -0.96 3.23
CA ASN A 203 10.50 -0.55 1.87
C ASN A 203 9.76 -1.64 1.08
N SER A 204 9.37 -2.74 1.73
CA SER A 204 8.54 -3.77 1.11
C SER A 204 7.26 -3.19 0.51
N MET A 205 6.84 -3.71 -0.63
CA MET A 205 5.51 -3.44 -1.14
C MET A 205 4.48 -4.13 -0.25
N LEU A 206 3.45 -3.42 0.23
CA LEU A 206 2.26 -4.02 0.84
C LEU A 206 1.46 -4.75 -0.24
N TYR A 207 0.83 -5.87 0.10
CA TYR A 207 -0.04 -6.60 -0.83
C TYR A 207 -1.43 -6.80 -0.22
N ALA A 208 -2.48 -6.48 -0.96
CA ALA A 208 -3.85 -6.67 -0.54
C ALA A 208 -4.64 -7.49 -1.57
N LYS A 209 -5.38 -8.49 -1.10
CA LYS A 209 -6.46 -9.13 -1.85
C LYS A 209 -7.77 -8.46 -1.46
N ALA A 210 -8.47 -7.85 -2.39
CA ALA A 210 -9.62 -7.01 -2.10
C ALA A 210 -10.80 -7.25 -3.04
N SER A 211 -12.00 -7.00 -2.52
CA SER A 211 -13.19 -6.83 -3.32
C SER A 211 -13.86 -5.51 -2.97
N ALA A 212 -13.92 -4.60 -3.94
CA ALA A 212 -14.76 -3.41 -3.79
C ALA A 212 -16.25 -3.77 -3.65
N LEU A 213 -16.69 -4.89 -4.21
CA LEU A 213 -18.09 -5.32 -4.16
C LEU A 213 -18.51 -5.70 -2.72
N THR A 214 -17.69 -6.49 -2.03
CA THR A 214 -17.98 -6.95 -0.66
C THR A 214 -17.35 -6.10 0.43
N ASN A 215 -16.49 -5.15 0.06
CA ASN A 215 -15.61 -4.39 0.96
C ASN A 215 -14.65 -5.27 1.79
N GLU A 216 -14.45 -6.52 1.40
CA GLU A 216 -13.49 -7.41 2.06
C GLU A 216 -12.07 -7.13 1.57
N CYS A 217 -11.11 -7.25 2.48
CA CYS A 217 -9.69 -7.11 2.16
C CYS A 217 -8.83 -8.00 3.07
N GLU A 218 -7.82 -8.65 2.50
CA GLU A 218 -6.77 -9.34 3.22
C GLU A 218 -5.44 -8.65 2.90
N LEU A 219 -4.81 -8.02 3.91
CA LEU A 219 -3.52 -7.36 3.75
C LEU A 219 -2.38 -8.33 4.13
N PHE A 220 -1.29 -8.25 3.39
CA PHE A 220 -0.07 -9.03 3.57
C PHE A 220 1.13 -8.09 3.60
N GLU A 221 2.01 -8.31 4.58
CA GLU A 221 3.23 -7.54 4.79
C GLU A 221 4.41 -8.48 4.91
N MET A 222 5.58 -8.01 4.49
CA MET A 222 6.79 -8.80 4.64
C MET A 222 7.29 -8.74 6.08
N ASN A 223 7.58 -9.89 6.66
CA ASN A 223 8.06 -10.10 8.03
C ASN A 223 9.23 -11.08 8.07
N GLU A 224 9.98 -11.05 9.17
CA GLU A 224 10.94 -12.10 9.55
C GLU A 224 10.19 -13.26 10.23
N VAL A 225 10.24 -14.45 9.63
CA VAL A 225 9.59 -15.67 10.10
C VAL A 225 10.63 -16.68 10.51
N LYS A 226 10.48 -17.24 11.71
CA LYS A 226 11.34 -18.32 12.22
C LYS A 226 10.92 -19.65 11.63
N VAL A 227 11.71 -20.15 10.67
CA VAL A 227 11.50 -21.48 10.11
C VAL A 227 12.40 -22.47 10.87
N ALA A 228 11.80 -23.50 11.44
CA ALA A 228 12.56 -24.62 11.99
C ALA A 228 13.16 -25.42 10.83
N THR A 229 14.48 -25.42 10.71
CA THR A 229 15.18 -26.30 9.78
C THR A 229 15.51 -27.60 10.51
N VAL A 230 14.99 -28.72 10.02
CA VAL A 230 15.35 -30.04 10.56
C VAL A 230 16.73 -30.39 10.02
N ASN A 231 17.75 -30.30 10.87
CA ASN A 231 18.98 -31.07 10.70
C ASN A 231 18.96 -32.15 11.79
N GLU A 232 19.25 -33.40 11.41
CA GLU A 232 19.03 -34.64 12.18
C GLU A 232 19.60 -34.67 13.61
N MET A 233 20.35 -33.65 14.07
CA MET A 233 20.91 -33.59 15.42
C MET A 233 20.77 -32.22 16.13
N PHE A 234 20.22 -31.17 15.50
CA PHE A 234 20.04 -29.86 16.15
C PHE A 234 18.83 -29.10 15.59
N HIS A 235 17.92 -28.66 16.46
CA HIS A 235 16.91 -27.66 16.13
C HIS A 235 17.60 -26.30 15.90
N LYS A 236 17.96 -25.99 14.65
CA LYS A 236 18.34 -24.64 14.25
C LYS A 236 17.11 -23.95 13.67
N HIS A 237 16.80 -22.76 14.20
CA HIS A 237 15.85 -21.85 13.57
C HIS A 237 16.61 -20.93 12.63
N THR A 238 16.13 -20.82 11.40
CA THR A 238 16.60 -19.83 10.42
C THR A 238 15.53 -18.77 10.26
N ASP A 239 15.90 -17.51 10.41
CA ASP A 239 15.02 -16.38 10.10
C ASP A 239 14.94 -16.25 8.57
N VAL A 240 13.74 -16.44 8.02
CA VAL A 240 13.43 -16.32 6.60
C VAL A 240 12.41 -15.21 6.44
N MET A 241 12.54 -14.43 5.37
CA MET A 241 11.60 -13.36 5.07
C MET A 241 10.41 -13.92 4.30
N ALA A 242 9.19 -13.65 4.77
CA ALA A 242 7.96 -14.08 4.11
C ALA A 242 6.87 -13.01 4.22
N TYR A 243 5.92 -13.06 3.29
CA TYR A 243 4.71 -12.23 3.35
C TYR A 243 3.67 -12.93 4.23
N GLU A 244 3.27 -12.27 5.32
CA GLU A 244 2.28 -12.78 6.28
C GLU A 244 1.03 -11.91 6.28
N LYS A 245 -0.12 -12.53 6.56
CA LYS A 245 -1.41 -11.83 6.65
C LYS A 245 -1.46 -10.95 7.92
N THR A 246 -1.93 -9.72 7.77
CA THR A 246 -2.19 -8.80 8.88
C THR A 246 -3.66 -8.92 9.32
N ASP A 247 -3.93 -9.71 10.36
CA ASP A 247 -5.28 -10.07 10.81
C ASP A 247 -6.21 -8.88 11.15
N ALA A 248 -5.64 -7.73 11.51
CA ALA A 248 -6.42 -6.55 11.88
C ALA A 248 -7.11 -5.88 10.67
N VAL A 249 -6.63 -6.15 9.45
CA VAL A 249 -7.06 -5.51 8.20
C VAL A 249 -7.98 -6.45 7.43
N THR A 250 -9.27 -6.17 7.54
CA THR A 250 -10.34 -6.98 6.95
C THR A 250 -11.15 -6.23 5.89
N THR A 251 -10.94 -4.92 5.74
CA THR A 251 -11.70 -4.07 4.81
C THR A 251 -10.80 -3.22 3.94
N VAL A 252 -11.33 -2.75 2.81
CA VAL A 252 -10.58 -1.88 1.88
C VAL A 252 -10.14 -0.60 2.59
N THR A 253 -11.01 -0.02 3.43
CA THR A 253 -10.70 1.15 4.26
C THR A 253 -9.46 0.91 5.11
N LYS A 254 -9.44 -0.18 5.89
CA LYS A 254 -8.32 -0.48 6.79
C LYS A 254 -7.00 -0.71 6.04
N ALA A 255 -7.04 -1.28 4.84
CA ALA A 255 -5.84 -1.46 4.03
C ALA A 255 -5.27 -0.12 3.53
N ILE A 256 -6.14 0.81 3.12
CA ILE A 256 -5.74 2.18 2.78
C ILE A 256 -5.20 2.90 4.01
N GLU A 257 -5.85 2.74 5.17
CA GLU A 257 -5.36 3.31 6.43
C GLU A 257 -3.97 2.78 6.80
N ALA A 258 -3.74 1.47 6.64
CA ALA A 258 -2.44 0.84 6.86
C ALA A 258 -1.35 1.47 5.99
N LEU A 259 -1.63 1.70 4.70
CA LEU A 259 -0.72 2.38 3.79
C LEU A 259 -0.40 3.81 4.27
N VAL A 260 -1.42 4.58 4.65
CA VAL A 260 -1.23 5.96 5.12
C VAL A 260 -0.41 6.01 6.40
N LEU A 261 -0.70 5.12 7.35
CA LEU A 261 0.05 5.02 8.61
C LEU A 261 1.51 4.63 8.37
N ARG A 262 1.76 3.71 7.43
CA ARG A 262 3.12 3.35 7.01
C ARG A 262 3.89 4.55 6.42
N ILE A 263 3.25 5.32 5.55
CA ILE A 263 3.83 6.57 4.99
C ILE A 263 4.11 7.57 6.11
N TYR A 264 3.19 7.72 7.06
CA TYR A 264 3.30 8.63 8.18
C TYR A 264 4.47 8.28 9.11
N GLU A 265 4.63 7.01 9.48
CA GLU A 265 5.75 6.57 10.30
C GLU A 265 7.09 6.77 9.60
N ARG A 266 7.17 6.42 8.31
CA ARG A 266 8.38 6.65 7.52
C ARG A 266 8.75 8.12 7.42
N SER A 267 7.78 9.03 7.28
CA SER A 267 8.07 10.47 7.21
C SER A 267 8.61 11.05 8.51
N LYS A 268 8.32 10.42 9.66
CA LYS A 268 8.86 10.82 10.97
C LYS A 268 10.31 10.39 11.14
N ASP A 269 10.63 9.17 10.74
CA ASP A 269 11.99 8.65 10.77
C ASP A 269 12.95 9.55 9.96
N MET A 270 12.52 10.00 8.78
CA MET A 270 13.32 10.89 7.93
C MET A 270 13.49 12.29 8.53
N ARG A 271 12.44 12.86 9.15
CA ARG A 271 12.49 14.18 9.80
C ARG A 271 13.35 14.23 11.06
N ALA A 272 13.51 13.11 11.77
CA ALA A 272 14.33 13.01 12.97
C ALA A 272 15.85 13.01 12.69
N GLY A 273 16.29 13.40 11.49
CA GLY A 273 17.69 13.29 11.07
C GLY A 273 18.12 11.85 10.78
N GLY A 274 17.18 10.90 10.79
CA GLY A 274 17.40 9.55 10.33
C GLY A 274 17.65 9.58 8.82
N THR A 275 18.88 9.33 8.39
CA THR A 275 19.19 9.15 6.95
C THR A 275 18.52 7.89 6.38
N LYS A 276 17.92 7.05 7.23
CA LYS A 276 17.53 5.66 6.94
C LYS A 276 16.38 5.20 7.85
N VAL A 277 15.31 4.69 7.26
CA VAL A 277 14.10 4.19 7.94
C VAL A 277 14.45 2.95 8.78
N LYS A 278 14.00 2.91 10.04
CA LYS A 278 14.22 1.73 10.90
C LYS A 278 13.30 0.59 10.44
N GLY A 279 13.87 -0.57 10.11
CA GLY A 279 13.16 -1.71 9.52
C GLY A 279 12.24 -2.51 10.43
N LYS A 280 11.53 -1.87 11.36
CA LYS A 280 10.47 -2.58 12.08
C LYS A 280 9.28 -2.76 11.13
N PRO A 281 8.69 -3.96 11.05
CA PRO A 281 7.42 -4.13 10.35
C PRO A 281 6.40 -3.15 10.93
N PHE A 282 5.64 -2.50 10.05
CA PHE A 282 4.48 -1.74 10.49
C PHE A 282 3.51 -2.74 11.15
N LYS A 283 3.22 -2.56 12.43
CA LYS A 283 2.21 -3.35 13.12
C LYS A 283 1.04 -2.43 13.40
N LEU A 284 -0.09 -2.70 12.76
CA LEU A 284 -1.37 -2.18 13.24
C LEU A 284 -1.62 -2.79 14.61
N VAL A 285 -1.24 -2.07 15.65
CA VAL A 285 -1.54 -2.43 17.03
C VAL A 285 -3.05 -2.52 17.11
N LYS A 286 -3.59 -3.70 17.49
CA LYS A 286 -5.01 -3.81 17.84
C LYS A 286 -5.29 -2.73 18.87
N ALA A 287 -6.31 -1.90 18.63
CA ALA A 287 -6.75 -0.95 19.65
C ALA A 287 -6.87 -1.72 20.97
N PRO A 288 -6.31 -1.20 22.08
CA PRO A 288 -6.47 -1.87 23.37
C PRO A 288 -7.96 -2.07 23.59
N VAL A 289 -8.35 -3.32 23.87
CA VAL A 289 -9.73 -3.64 24.25
C VAL A 289 -10.01 -2.80 25.48
N VAL A 290 -10.82 -1.75 25.33
CA VAL A 290 -11.31 -0.98 26.46
C VAL A 290 -12.19 -1.97 27.22
N ALA A 291 -11.68 -2.45 28.35
CA ALA A 291 -12.47 -3.25 29.27
C ALA A 291 -13.75 -2.45 29.58
N PRO A 292 -14.94 -3.06 29.52
CA PRO A 292 -16.16 -2.35 29.86
C PRO A 292 -16.01 -1.79 31.27
N THR A 293 -15.98 -0.47 31.37
CA THR A 293 -16.09 0.23 32.65
C THR A 293 -17.43 -0.15 33.26
N SER A 294 -17.39 -0.92 34.34
CA SER A 294 -18.54 -1.18 35.21
C SER A 294 -18.97 0.13 35.85
N ALA A 295 -19.86 0.86 35.18
CA ALA A 295 -20.55 2.00 35.72
C ALA A 295 -22.00 1.93 35.23
N ASP A 296 -22.76 1.04 35.85
CA ASP A 296 -24.22 1.12 35.97
C ASP A 296 -24.65 0.31 37.21
N GLN A 297 -24.30 0.85 38.37
CA GLN A 297 -25.05 0.64 39.61
C GLN A 297 -25.10 2.00 40.31
N CYS A 298 -26.07 2.82 39.92
CA CYS A 298 -26.53 3.93 40.75
C CYS A 298 -27.77 3.44 41.48
N CYS A 299 -27.66 3.28 42.80
CA CYS A 299 -28.79 3.30 43.73
C CYS A 299 -29.38 4.71 43.81
#